data_AF-A0A7S3ZGY1-F1
#
_entry.id   AF-A0A7S3ZGY1-F1
#
_cell.length_a   1.000
_cell.length_b   1.000
_cell.length_c   1.000
_cell.angle_alpha   90.00
_cell.angle_beta   90.00
_cell.angle_gamma   90.00
#
_symmetry.space_group_name_H-M   'P 1'
#
loop_
_entity.id
_entity.type
_entity.pdbx_description
1 polymer ?
#
loop_
_entity_poly.entity_id
_entity_poly.type
_entity_poly.pdbx_seq_one_letter_code
_entity_poly.pdbx_strand_id
1 'polypeptide(L)'
;VVERWKVAGAASGKAGGFLAKGWGSGPTEALHQVGFELHKKLAQELKMKSFRHLPTLNVSTGGRKMKGAASKCKWLDGHVSGCKMMDPNTAQVTPVEITNAMMKCAQDNGAKLVMGKATG
;
A
#
# COMPACT_ATOMS: atom_id res chain seq x y z
N VAL A 1 22.75 -0.80 -5.22
CA VAL A 1 21.51 -1.15 -5.93
C VAL A 1 21.80 -1.11 -7.42
N VAL A 2 21.54 -2.20 -8.15
CA VAL A 2 21.64 -2.24 -9.62
C VAL A 2 20.23 -2.09 -10.19
N GLU A 3 19.97 -1.02 -10.93
CA GLU A 3 18.65 -0.66 -11.46
C GLU A 3 18.71 -0.57 -12.99
N ARG A 4 17.81 -1.24 -13.70
CA ARG A 4 17.86 -1.31 -15.17
C ARG A 4 17.26 -0.09 -15.85
N TRP A 5 16.24 0.52 -15.23
CA TRP A 5 15.44 1.57 -15.84
C TRP A 5 15.45 2.86 -15.03
N LYS A 6 14.78 2.88 -13.87
CA LYS A 6 14.76 4.02 -12.95
C LYS A 6 14.18 3.60 -11.61
N VAL A 7 14.59 4.29 -10.55
CA VAL A 7 14.00 4.13 -9.21
C VAL A 7 12.49 4.34 -9.30
N ALA A 8 11.73 3.43 -8.71
CA ALA A 8 10.26 3.42 -8.80
C ALA A 8 9.71 3.35 -10.24
N GLY A 9 10.47 2.83 -11.20
CA GLY A 9 9.99 2.72 -12.57
C GLY A 9 8.82 1.73 -12.70
N ALA A 10 9.00 0.52 -12.18
CA ALA A 10 8.10 -0.60 -12.43
C ALA A 10 6.93 -0.67 -11.44
N ALA A 11 6.63 -1.86 -10.90
CA ALA A 11 5.52 -2.08 -9.97
C ALA A 11 5.54 -1.11 -8.78
N SER A 12 6.73 -0.83 -8.23
CA SER A 12 6.90 0.05 -7.06
C SER A 12 6.51 1.51 -7.30
N GLY A 13 6.46 2.00 -8.55
CA GLY A 13 5.92 3.33 -8.84
C GLY A 13 4.47 3.33 -9.33
N LYS A 14 4.00 2.21 -9.87
CA LYS A 14 2.65 2.07 -10.45
C LYS A 14 1.63 1.48 -9.49
N ALA A 15 2.04 1.01 -8.31
CA ALA A 15 1.14 0.45 -7.32
C ALA A 15 0.08 1.48 -6.84
N GLY A 16 -1.08 1.00 -6.37
CA GLY A 16 -2.13 1.84 -5.80
C GLY A 16 -1.81 2.40 -4.40
N GLY A 17 -0.77 1.87 -3.76
CA GLY A 17 -0.28 2.37 -2.47
C GLY A 17 -1.14 2.00 -1.25
N PHE A 18 -2.08 1.07 -1.41
CA PHE A 18 -2.94 0.59 -0.34
C PHE A 18 -2.18 -0.32 0.63
N LEU A 19 -2.39 -0.13 1.93
CA LEU A 19 -1.81 -0.89 3.02
C LEU A 19 -2.91 -1.38 3.95
N ALA A 20 -2.86 -2.67 4.31
CA ALA A 20 -3.79 -3.28 5.25
C ALA A 20 -3.03 -4.15 6.25
N LYS A 21 -3.05 -3.75 7.52
CA LYS A 21 -2.32 -4.45 8.60
C LYS A 21 -2.86 -5.87 8.84
N GLY A 22 -4.18 -6.02 8.83
CA GLY A 22 -4.88 -7.25 9.18
C GLY A 22 -5.28 -8.15 8.01
N TRP A 23 -4.68 -7.97 6.83
CA TRP A 23 -5.04 -8.76 5.63
C TRP A 23 -4.17 -9.99 5.39
N GLY A 24 -3.09 -10.15 6.16
CA GLY A 24 -2.31 -11.37 6.13
C GLY A 24 -3.06 -12.54 6.78
N SER A 25 -2.78 -13.74 6.31
CA SER A 25 -3.29 -14.98 6.91
C SER A 25 -2.18 -16.02 7.00
N GLY A 26 -2.22 -16.85 8.04
CA GLY A 26 -1.27 -17.93 8.27
C GLY A 26 0.18 -17.41 8.27
N PRO A 27 1.10 -17.96 7.45
CA PRO A 27 2.52 -17.60 7.50
C PRO A 27 2.83 -16.16 7.10
N THR A 28 1.88 -15.45 6.48
CA THR A 28 2.09 -14.06 6.02
C THR A 28 1.56 -13.00 6.99
N GLU A 29 0.89 -13.41 8.06
CA GLU A 29 0.26 -12.49 9.01
C GLU A 29 1.27 -11.52 9.64
N ALA A 30 2.38 -12.06 10.16
CA ALA A 30 3.44 -11.25 10.75
C ALA A 30 4.03 -10.24 9.75
N LEU A 31 4.17 -10.62 8.48
CA LEU A 31 4.72 -9.74 7.44
C LEU A 31 3.81 -8.55 7.16
N HIS A 32 2.49 -8.74 7.17
CA HIS A 32 1.53 -7.64 6.99
C HIS A 32 1.58 -6.67 8.17
N GLN A 33 1.66 -7.19 9.40
CA GLN A 33 1.72 -6.38 10.61
C GLN A 33 3.00 -5.54 10.66
N VAL A 34 4.16 -6.18 10.47
CA VAL A 34 5.47 -5.51 10.48
C VAL A 34 5.60 -4.55 9.30
N GLY A 35 5.18 -4.97 8.11
CA GLY A 35 5.21 -4.13 6.91
C GLY A 35 4.40 -2.85 7.09
N PHE A 36 3.20 -2.93 7.66
CA PHE A 36 2.36 -1.76 7.92
C PHE A 36 3.05 -0.74 8.86
N GLU A 37 3.56 -1.20 10.00
CA GLU A 37 4.24 -0.33 10.97
C GLU A 37 5.53 0.25 10.39
N LEU A 38 6.25 -0.52 9.57
CA LEU A 38 7.45 -0.04 8.90
C LEU A 38 7.13 1.12 7.93
N HIS A 39 6.05 1.03 7.17
CA HIS A 39 5.65 2.14 6.27
C HIS A 39 5.31 3.41 7.05
N LYS A 40 4.62 3.27 8.19
CA LYS A 40 4.32 4.40 9.08
C LYS A 40 5.60 5.03 9.64
N LYS A 41 6.53 4.21 10.13
CA LYS A 41 7.82 4.64 10.65
C LYS A 41 8.66 5.35 9.58
N LEU A 42 8.81 4.74 8.40
CA LEU A 42 9.56 5.32 7.28
C LEU A 42 8.96 6.64 6.82
N ALA A 43 7.63 6.77 6.80
CA ALA A 43 7.01 8.03 6.43
C ALA A 43 7.39 9.17 7.39
N GLN A 44 7.51 8.90 8.69
CA GLN A 44 7.97 9.87 9.69
C GLN A 44 9.47 10.18 9.53
N GLU A 45 10.30 9.14 9.46
CA GLU A 45 11.77 9.29 9.40
C GLU A 45 12.22 9.98 8.11
N LEU A 46 11.59 9.63 6.98
CA LEU A 46 11.90 10.19 5.66
C LEU A 46 11.08 11.45 5.35
N LYS A 47 10.33 11.97 6.33
CA LYS A 47 9.50 13.19 6.22
C LYS A 47 8.56 13.18 5.01
N MET A 48 8.00 12.02 4.69
CA MET A 48 7.06 11.83 3.59
C MET A 48 5.69 12.40 3.95
N LYS A 49 4.95 12.86 2.94
CA LYS A 49 3.64 13.49 3.14
C LYS A 49 2.47 12.59 2.77
N SER A 50 2.69 11.54 1.98
CA SER A 50 1.59 10.73 1.46
C SER A 50 1.04 9.68 2.42
N PHE A 51 1.77 9.31 3.48
CA PHE A 51 1.27 8.31 4.42
C PHE A 51 0.05 8.86 5.15
N ARG A 52 -1.09 8.20 5.01
CA ARG A 52 -2.34 8.56 5.67
C ARG A 52 -3.12 7.32 6.06
N HIS A 53 -3.66 7.32 7.26
CA HIS A 53 -4.72 6.39 7.62
C HIS A 53 -6.01 6.78 6.88
N LEU A 54 -6.80 5.79 6.47
CA LEU A 54 -8.08 6.04 5.82
C LEU A 54 -9.08 4.93 6.15
N PRO A 55 -10.37 5.26 6.31
CA PRO A 55 -11.42 4.24 6.33
C PRO A 55 -11.50 3.56 4.95
N THR A 56 -11.53 2.23 4.95
CA THR A 56 -11.63 1.45 3.71
C THR A 56 -12.90 0.60 3.70
N LEU A 57 -13.60 0.58 2.57
CA LEU A 57 -14.77 -0.24 2.34
C LEU A 57 -14.43 -1.41 1.42
N ASN A 58 -14.90 -2.60 1.79
CA ASN A 58 -15.00 -3.74 0.89
C ASN A 58 -16.44 -3.80 0.37
N VAL A 59 -16.58 -3.77 -0.96
CA VAL A 59 -17.87 -3.74 -1.66
C VAL A 59 -17.97 -4.95 -2.58
N SER A 60 -19.08 -5.66 -2.49
CA SER A 60 -19.45 -6.75 -3.38
C SER A 60 -20.64 -6.33 -4.23
N THR A 61 -20.58 -6.66 -5.52
CA THR A 61 -21.65 -6.45 -6.49
C THR A 61 -22.06 -7.81 -7.07
N GLY A 62 -23.31 -7.90 -7.56
CA GLY A 62 -23.88 -9.15 -8.07
C GLY A 62 -24.15 -10.23 -7.00
N GLY A 63 -24.95 -11.24 -7.35
CA GLY A 63 -25.33 -12.33 -6.43
C GLY A 63 -26.40 -11.94 -5.40
N ARG A 64 -26.68 -12.85 -4.45
CA ARG A 64 -27.73 -12.64 -3.43
C ARG A 64 -27.29 -11.56 -2.44
N LYS A 65 -28.16 -10.58 -2.19
CA LYS A 65 -27.93 -9.51 -1.23
C LYS A 65 -27.69 -10.06 0.18
N MET A 66 -26.53 -9.77 0.77
CA MET A 66 -26.20 -10.13 2.14
C MET A 66 -27.02 -9.31 3.14
N LYS A 67 -27.30 -9.87 4.32
CA LYS A 67 -27.96 -9.15 5.42
C LYS A 67 -27.09 -7.95 5.82
N GLY A 68 -27.64 -6.74 5.77
CA GLY A 68 -26.91 -5.50 6.05
C GLY A 68 -26.10 -4.94 4.88
N ALA A 69 -26.29 -5.42 3.66
CA ALA A 69 -25.65 -4.92 2.43
C ALA A 69 -26.12 -3.51 1.98
N ALA A 70 -26.61 -2.70 2.90
CA ALA A 70 -26.92 -1.31 2.58
C ALA A 70 -25.62 -0.57 2.26
N SER A 71 -25.66 0.27 1.24
CA SER A 71 -24.55 1.15 0.91
C SER A 71 -24.17 1.99 2.13
N LYS A 72 -22.89 1.95 2.51
CA LYS A 72 -22.36 2.77 3.62
C LYS A 72 -21.93 4.18 3.16
N CYS A 73 -22.05 4.49 1.87
CA CYS A 73 -21.70 5.78 1.29
C CYS A 73 -22.80 6.29 0.38
N LYS A 74 -23.18 7.57 0.52
CA LYS A 74 -24.27 8.18 -0.26
C LYS A 74 -24.05 8.15 -1.78
N TRP A 75 -22.80 8.15 -2.23
CA TRP A 75 -22.43 8.10 -3.65
C TRP A 75 -22.40 6.68 -4.23
N LEU A 76 -22.39 5.64 -3.38
CA LEU A 76 -22.30 4.25 -3.83
C LEU A 76 -23.72 3.74 -4.12
N ASP A 77 -24.03 3.59 -5.40
CA ASP A 77 -25.32 3.20 -5.95
C ASP A 77 -25.27 1.84 -6.66
N GLY A 78 -26.32 1.49 -7.40
CA GLY A 78 -26.44 0.22 -8.12
C GLY A 78 -26.70 -1.00 -7.24
N HIS A 79 -26.54 -2.20 -7.81
CA HIS A 79 -26.77 -3.46 -7.11
C HIS A 79 -25.57 -3.84 -6.23
N VAL A 80 -25.54 -3.28 -5.02
CA VAL A 80 -24.61 -3.66 -3.95
C VAL A 80 -25.15 -4.89 -3.21
N SER A 81 -24.44 -6.01 -3.33
CA SER A 81 -24.77 -7.25 -2.63
C SER A 81 -24.08 -7.38 -1.28
N GLY A 82 -23.04 -6.58 -1.02
CA GLY A 82 -22.36 -6.46 0.28
C GLY A 82 -21.58 -5.17 0.41
N CYS A 83 -21.58 -4.55 1.59
CA CYS A 83 -20.78 -3.37 1.89
C CYS A 83 -20.33 -3.42 3.36
N LYS A 84 -19.01 -3.56 3.59
CA LYS A 84 -18.45 -3.70 4.93
C LYS A 84 -17.24 -2.80 5.10
N MET A 85 -17.14 -2.20 6.29
CA MET A 85 -15.90 -1.57 6.72
C MET A 85 -14.83 -2.64 6.85
N MET A 86 -13.65 -2.35 6.33
CA MET A 86 -12.48 -3.18 6.53
C MET A 86 -11.86 -2.94 7.91
N ASP A 87 -10.76 -3.66 8.20
CA ASP A 87 -9.94 -3.44 9.39
C ASP A 87 -9.62 -1.93 9.58
N PRO A 88 -9.69 -1.41 10.82
CA PRO A 88 -9.42 0.00 11.09
C PRO A 88 -7.99 0.43 10.74
N ASN A 89 -7.04 -0.51 10.69
CA ASN A 89 -5.63 -0.24 10.36
C ASN A 89 -5.39 -0.40 8.85
N THR A 90 -6.10 0.42 8.09
CA THR A 90 -5.83 0.62 6.67
C THR A 90 -5.18 1.99 6.45
N ALA A 91 -4.24 2.03 5.52
CA ALA A 91 -3.45 3.21 5.19
C ALA A 91 -3.19 3.29 3.70
N GLN A 92 -2.77 4.46 3.24
CA GLN A 92 -2.25 4.66 1.89
C GLN A 92 -0.93 5.40 1.99
N VAL A 93 -0.02 5.09 1.07
CA VAL A 93 1.22 5.81 0.82
C VAL A 93 1.43 5.94 -0.68
N THR A 94 2.04 7.02 -1.17
CA THR A 94 2.37 7.17 -2.58
C THR A 94 3.61 6.33 -2.90
N PRO A 95 3.51 5.29 -3.76
CA PRO A 95 4.62 4.35 -3.95
C PRO A 95 5.87 4.96 -4.58
N VAL A 96 5.69 5.94 -5.48
CA VAL A 96 6.79 6.71 -6.05
C VAL A 96 7.52 7.52 -4.97
N GLU A 97 6.80 8.14 -4.02
CA GLU A 97 7.41 8.94 -2.95
C GLU A 97 8.26 8.06 -2.03
N ILE A 98 7.69 6.97 -1.49
CA ILE A 98 8.42 6.09 -0.56
C ILE A 98 9.66 5.47 -1.21
N THR A 99 9.53 4.99 -2.45
CA THR A 99 10.62 4.31 -3.14
C THR A 99 11.79 5.27 -3.41
N ASN A 100 11.51 6.50 -3.85
CA ASN A 100 12.54 7.51 -4.07
C ASN A 100 13.16 7.99 -2.76
N ALA A 101 12.35 8.22 -1.72
CA ALA A 101 12.84 8.63 -0.41
C ALA A 101 13.77 7.59 0.22
N MET A 102 13.41 6.30 0.12
CA MET A 102 14.26 5.19 0.58
C MET A 102 15.57 5.12 -0.19
N MET A 103 15.54 5.21 -1.53
CA MET A 103 16.77 5.18 -2.32
C MET A 103 17.67 6.39 -2.00
N LYS A 104 17.08 7.59 -1.86
CA LYS A 104 17.82 8.80 -1.49
C LYS A 104 18.48 8.64 -0.11
N CYS A 105 17.73 8.18 0.89
CA CYS A 105 18.27 7.90 2.23
C CYS A 105 19.41 6.87 2.16
N ALA A 106 19.26 5.80 1.38
CA ALA A 106 20.32 4.82 1.20
C ALA A 106 21.59 5.43 0.58
N GLN A 107 21.46 6.32 -0.41
CA GLN A 107 22.60 7.03 -0.99
C GLN A 107 23.28 7.97 0.01
N ASP A 108 22.50 8.67 0.83
CA ASP A 108 23.02 9.54 1.89
C ASP A 108 23.78 8.74 2.97
N ASN A 109 23.48 7.44 3.10
CA ASN A 109 24.18 6.48 3.95
C ASN A 109 25.27 5.67 3.20
N GLY A 110 25.71 6.13 2.03
CA GLY A 110 26.85 5.57 1.31
C GLY A 110 26.52 4.46 0.29
N ALA A 111 25.25 4.10 0.11
CA ALA A 111 24.87 3.16 -0.94
C ALA A 111 25.04 3.78 -2.33
N LYS A 112 25.41 2.96 -3.31
CA LYS A 112 25.52 3.40 -4.72
C LYS A 112 24.33 2.88 -5.53
N LEU A 113 23.71 3.78 -6.30
CA LEU A 113 22.79 3.44 -7.38
C LEU A 113 23.59 3.27 -8.66
N VAL A 114 23.55 2.09 -9.26
CA VAL A 114 24.23 1.77 -10.51
C VAL A 114 23.18 1.44 -11.55
N MET A 115 23.17 2.18 -12.65
CA MET A 115 22.31 1.86 -13.78
C MET A 115 22.89 0.65 -14.52
N GLY A 116 22.15 -0.45 -14.55
CA GLY A 116 22.64 -1.71 -15.11
C GLY A 116 21.64 -2.86 -15.00
N LYS A 117 21.99 -4.01 -15.57
CA LYS A 117 21.18 -5.22 -15.56
C LYS A 117 22.04 -6.39 -15.09
N ALA A 118 21.59 -7.13 -14.07
CA ALA A 118 22.19 -8.42 -13.73
C ALA A 118 21.86 -9.46 -14.81
N THR A 119 22.86 -10.18 -15.31
CA THR A 119 22.72 -11.14 -16.43
C THR A 119 22.92 -12.59 -16.05
N GLY A 120 23.30 -12.90 -14.81
CA GLY A 120 23.74 -14.24 -14.39
C GLY A 120 25.23 -14.44 -14.64
#